data_AF-A0AAW8QG05-F1
#
_entry.id   AF-A0AAW8QG05-F1
#
_cell.length_a   1.000
_cell.length_b   1.000
_cell.length_c   1.000
_cell.angle_alpha   90.00
_cell.angle_beta   90.00
_cell.angle_gamma   90.00
#
_symmetry.space_group_name_H-M   'P 1'
#
loop_
_entity.id
_entity.type
_entity.pdbx_description
1 polymer ?
#
loop_
_entity_poly.entity_id
_entity_poly.type
_entity_poly.pdbx_seq_one_letter_code
_entity_poly.pdbx_strand_id
1 'polypeptide(L)'
;MSINQQTEILNSLLQIMHDSVSTSYDSLECIFDYYKDSDDGSLSIGSKFAYIDKDNVNYALLNDPDYRVNELIIKLHDLMVAHTGGNWKEFILSLDEHGKAHTKFIYDEN
;
A
#
# COMPACT_ATOMS: atom_id res chain seq x y z
N MET A 1 -11.58 5.32 16.10
CA MET A 1 -11.70 4.27 15.07
C MET A 1 -10.67 3.18 15.41
N SER A 2 -10.77 1.95 14.91
CA SER A 2 -10.12 0.78 15.56
C SER A 2 -9.03 0.11 14.72
N ILE A 3 -8.14 -0.64 15.38
CA ILE A 3 -7.13 -1.53 14.79
C ILE A 3 -7.74 -2.48 13.73
N ASN A 4 -8.98 -2.94 13.94
CA ASN A 4 -9.65 -3.85 13.00
C ASN A 4 -9.83 -3.23 11.61
N GLN A 5 -10.14 -1.93 11.54
CA GLN A 5 -10.33 -1.23 10.26
C GLN A 5 -9.01 -1.12 9.50
N GLN A 6 -7.90 -0.88 10.21
CA GLN A 6 -6.58 -0.89 9.60
C GLN A 6 -6.27 -2.27 9.02
N THR A 7 -6.51 -3.34 9.78
CA THR A 7 -6.30 -4.71 9.32
C THR A 7 -7.16 -5.06 8.09
N GLU A 8 -8.43 -4.66 8.05
CA GLU A 8 -9.31 -4.88 6.89
C GLU A 8 -8.79 -4.17 5.63
N ILE A 9 -8.31 -2.93 5.77
CA ILE A 9 -7.72 -2.18 4.66
C ILE A 9 -6.44 -2.87 4.16
N LEU A 10 -5.54 -3.25 5.07
CA LEU A 10 -4.28 -3.93 4.73
C LEU A 10 -4.52 -5.27 4.03
N ASN A 11 -5.46 -6.07 4.53
CA ASN A 11 -5.84 -7.34 3.90
C ASN A 11 -6.43 -7.12 2.51
N SER A 12 -7.24 -6.08 2.32
CA SER A 12 -7.80 -5.75 1.01
C SER A 12 -6.71 -5.35 0.00
N LEU A 13 -5.74 -4.56 0.43
CA LEU A 13 -4.58 -4.18 -0.40
C LEU A 13 -3.72 -5.40 -0.74
N LEU A 14 -3.44 -6.28 0.23
CA LEU A 14 -2.70 -7.53 -0.01
C LEU A 14 -3.42 -8.46 -0.98
N GLN A 15 -4.75 -8.56 -0.89
CA GLN A 15 -5.53 -9.37 -1.82
C GLN A 15 -5.39 -8.83 -3.25
N ILE A 16 -5.47 -7.50 -3.44
CA ILE A 16 -5.25 -6.87 -4.75
C ILE A 16 -3.83 -7.18 -5.25
N MET A 17 -2.80 -7.04 -4.41
CA MET A 17 -1.42 -7.38 -4.77
C MET A 17 -1.28 -8.85 -5.19
N HIS A 18 -1.90 -9.77 -4.45
CA HIS A 18 -1.93 -11.20 -4.78
C HIS A 18 -2.62 -11.47 -6.13
N ASP A 19 -3.81 -10.91 -6.32
CA ASP A 19 -4.62 -11.08 -7.54
C ASP A 19 -3.99 -10.41 -8.78
N SER A 20 -2.97 -9.57 -8.58
CA SER A 20 -2.18 -8.94 -9.64
C SER A 20 -1.10 -9.87 -10.22
N VAL A 21 -0.79 -10.99 -9.55
CA VAL A 21 0.24 -11.94 -9.99
C VAL A 21 -0.44 -13.24 -10.43
N SER A 22 -0.26 -13.61 -11.71
CA SER A 22 -0.85 -14.83 -12.29
C SER A 22 0.03 -16.08 -12.16
N THR A 23 1.20 -15.95 -11.55
CA THR A 23 2.20 -17.00 -11.35
C THR A 23 2.47 -17.22 -9.87
N SER A 24 3.26 -18.25 -9.53
CA SER A 24 3.83 -18.36 -8.19
C SER A 24 4.80 -17.21 -7.92
N TYR A 25 4.93 -16.85 -6.65
CA TYR A 25 5.90 -15.89 -6.14
C TYR A 25 6.30 -16.29 -4.71
N ASP A 26 7.48 -15.85 -4.27
CA ASP A 26 7.96 -16.02 -2.90
C ASP A 26 7.49 -14.84 -2.04
N SER A 27 7.60 -13.61 -2.53
CA SER A 27 7.18 -12.41 -1.79
C SER A 27 6.60 -11.32 -2.68
N LEU A 28 5.82 -10.42 -2.08
CA LEU A 28 5.23 -9.24 -2.71
C LEU A 28 5.70 -7.96 -2.03
N GLU A 29 5.85 -6.89 -2.79
CA GLU A 29 6.07 -5.54 -2.24
C GLU A 29 5.34 -4.51 -3.10
N CYS A 30 4.65 -3.58 -2.44
CA CYS A 30 4.09 -2.42 -3.08
C CYS A 30 4.42 -1.16 -2.28
N ILE A 31 4.93 -0.16 -3.00
CA ILE A 31 5.20 1.18 -2.47
C ILE A 31 4.12 2.12 -2.98
N PHE A 32 3.47 2.82 -2.06
CA PHE A 32 2.43 3.81 -2.35
C PHE A 32 2.94 5.20 -2.00
N ASP A 33 2.98 6.08 -2.99
CA ASP A 33 3.28 7.50 -2.81
C ASP A 33 1.97 8.26 -2.57
N TYR A 34 1.92 9.12 -1.55
CA TYR A 34 0.77 9.94 -1.21
C TYR A 34 1.15 11.42 -1.17
N TYR A 35 0.67 12.16 -2.16
CA TYR A 35 0.88 13.60 -2.25
C TYR A 35 -0.46 14.32 -2.29
N LYS A 36 -0.67 15.22 -1.33
CA LYS A 36 -1.79 16.15 -1.33
C LYS A 36 -1.25 17.56 -1.37
N ASP A 37 -1.61 18.29 -2.41
CA ASP A 37 -1.19 19.66 -2.64
C ASP A 37 -1.82 20.59 -1.59
N SER A 38 -1.05 21.52 -1.06
CA SER A 38 -1.52 22.48 -0.05
C SER A 38 -2.34 23.61 -0.64
N ASP A 39 -2.14 23.94 -1.92
CA ASP A 39 -2.65 25.16 -2.52
C ASP A 39 -4.03 24.93 -3.14
N ASP A 40 -4.19 23.84 -3.90
CA ASP A 40 -5.46 23.50 -4.56
C ASP A 40 -6.15 22.25 -3.98
N GLY A 41 -5.49 21.54 -3.06
CA GLY A 41 -6.03 20.32 -2.43
C GLY A 41 -6.04 19.09 -3.34
N SER A 42 -5.41 19.16 -4.52
CA SER A 42 -5.28 18.03 -5.43
C SER A 42 -4.56 16.86 -4.77
N LEU A 43 -5.01 15.65 -5.08
CA LEU A 43 -4.48 14.41 -4.51
C LEU A 43 -3.90 13.55 -5.63
N SER A 44 -2.67 13.12 -5.44
CA SER A 44 -1.97 12.17 -6.29
C SER A 44 -1.56 10.96 -5.45
N ILE A 45 -1.92 9.77 -5.93
CA ILE A 45 -1.54 8.48 -5.35
C ILE A 45 -0.77 7.70 -6.42
N GLY A 46 0.49 7.42 -6.13
CA GLY A 46 1.35 6.56 -6.95
C GLY A 46 1.41 5.14 -6.40
N SER A 47 1.67 4.16 -7.27
CA SER A 47 1.98 2.79 -6.85
C SER A 47 3.16 2.23 -7.65
N LYS A 48 4.03 1.50 -6.95
CA LYS A 48 5.15 0.74 -7.54
C LYS A 48 5.06 -0.67 -6.98
N PHE A 49 4.62 -1.61 -7.81
CA PHE A 49 4.39 -2.99 -7.40
C PHE A 49 5.45 -3.92 -7.98
N ALA A 50 5.96 -4.81 -7.14
CA ALA A 50 6.88 -5.86 -7.51
C ALA A 50 6.55 -7.18 -6.80
N TYR A 51 6.88 -8.29 -7.45
CA TYR A 51 6.89 -9.62 -6.86
C TYR A 51 8.26 -10.28 -7.08
N ILE A 52 8.66 -11.12 -6.12
CA ILE A 52 9.91 -11.86 -6.18
C ILE A 52 9.63 -13.34 -6.42
N ASP A 53 10.33 -13.95 -7.38
CA ASP A 53 10.33 -15.41 -7.63
C ASP A 53 11.78 -15.87 -7.81
N LYS A 54 12.25 -16.73 -6.89
CA LYS A 54 13.61 -17.31 -6.89
C LYS A 54 14.69 -16.26 -7.10
N ASP A 55 14.69 -15.25 -6.23
CA ASP A 55 15.58 -14.08 -6.24
C ASP A 55 15.41 -13.09 -7.42
N ASN A 56 14.46 -13.32 -8.34
CA ASN A 56 14.19 -12.39 -9.43
C ASN A 56 13.12 -11.38 -9.02
N VAL A 57 13.45 -10.09 -9.09
CA VAL A 57 12.50 -9.00 -8.89
C VAL A 57 11.77 -8.70 -10.19
N ASN A 58 10.43 -8.81 -10.16
CA ASN A 58 9.57 -8.57 -11.31
C ASN A 58 8.64 -7.39 -11.01
N TYR A 59 8.72 -6.33 -11.81
CA TYR A 59 7.84 -5.17 -11.70
C TYR A 59 6.55 -5.40 -12.47
N ALA A 60 5.42 -5.01 -11.87
CA ALA A 60 4.09 -5.17 -12.46
C ALA A 60 3.19 -3.99 -12.09
N LEU A 61 2.01 -3.96 -12.71
CA LEU A 61 0.92 -3.06 -12.33
C LEU A 61 -0.03 -3.80 -11.39
N LEU A 62 -0.65 -3.05 -10.48
CA LEU A 62 -1.75 -3.58 -9.70
C LEU A 62 -2.97 -3.81 -10.60
N ASN A 63 -3.56 -4.99 -10.51
CA ASN A 63 -4.81 -5.35 -11.13
C ASN A 63 -5.97 -4.84 -10.28
N ASP A 64 -6.32 -3.57 -10.46
CA ASP A 64 -7.38 -2.89 -9.72
C ASP A 64 -8.45 -2.31 -10.67
N PRO A 65 -9.29 -3.17 -11.29
CA PRO A 65 -10.28 -2.74 -12.28
C PRO A 65 -11.37 -1.82 -11.70
N ASP A 66 -11.60 -1.90 -10.39
CA ASP A 66 -12.60 -1.12 -9.66
C ASP A 66 -12.01 0.16 -9.03
N TYR A 67 -10.74 0.49 -9.30
CA TYR A 67 -10.04 1.66 -8.73
C TYR A 67 -10.08 1.74 -7.20
N ARG A 68 -10.15 0.59 -6.52
CA ARG A 68 -10.29 0.47 -5.06
C ARG A 68 -9.02 0.80 -4.31
N VAL A 69 -7.84 0.68 -4.94
CA VAL A 69 -6.55 0.99 -4.32
C VAL A 69 -6.54 2.41 -3.81
N ASN A 70 -6.92 3.38 -4.65
CA ASN A 70 -6.92 4.79 -4.25
C ASN A 70 -7.84 5.04 -3.04
N GLU A 71 -9.04 4.46 -3.04
CA GLU A 71 -9.95 4.59 -1.89
C GLU A 71 -9.38 3.97 -0.61
N LEU A 72 -8.74 2.80 -0.71
CA LEU A 72 -8.13 2.11 0.43
C LEU A 72 -6.95 2.90 0.99
N ILE A 73 -6.11 3.47 0.13
CA ILE A 73 -4.98 4.31 0.51
C ILE A 73 -5.46 5.60 1.20
N ILE A 74 -6.51 6.26 0.69
CA ILE A 74 -7.12 7.43 1.34
C ILE A 74 -7.67 7.05 2.72
N LYS A 75 -8.43 5.96 2.82
CA LYS A 75 -8.99 5.48 4.10
C LYS A 75 -7.89 5.16 5.11
N LEU A 76 -6.79 4.55 4.66
CA LEU A 76 -5.63 4.27 5.51
C LEU A 76 -4.97 5.56 5.99
N HIS A 77 -4.82 6.54 5.09
CA HIS A 77 -4.22 7.84 5.41
C HIS A 77 -5.03 8.56 6.49
N ASP A 78 -6.34 8.73 6.26
CA ASP A 78 -7.27 9.37 7.20
C ASP A 78 -7.27 8.66 8.56
N LEU A 79 -7.26 7.33 8.56
CA LEU A 79 -7.23 6.52 9.79
C LEU A 79 -5.94 6.77 10.60
N MET A 80 -4.78 6.76 9.92
CA MET A 80 -3.49 6.96 10.58
C MET A 80 -3.35 8.40 11.10
N VAL A 81 -3.77 9.41 10.33
CA VAL A 81 -3.80 10.81 10.79
C VAL A 81 -4.69 10.95 12.04
N ALA A 82 -5.87 10.34 12.04
CA ALA A 82 -6.77 10.38 13.18
C ALA A 82 -6.22 9.68 14.44
N HIS A 83 -5.40 8.63 14.28
CA HIS A 83 -4.89 7.83 15.39
C HIS A 83 -3.57 8.35 15.96
N THR A 84 -2.64 8.75 15.10
CA THR A 84 -1.26 9.10 15.50
C THR A 84 -0.90 10.54 15.18
N GLY A 85 -1.75 11.29 14.46
CA GLY A 85 -1.38 12.57 13.86
C GLY A 85 -0.40 12.43 12.69
N GLY A 86 -0.06 11.20 12.31
CA GLY A 86 0.95 10.92 11.29
C GLY A 86 0.43 11.13 9.88
N ASN A 87 0.87 12.21 9.23
CA ASN A 87 0.66 12.46 7.80
C ASN A 87 1.83 11.90 6.99
N TRP A 88 1.78 10.61 6.66
CA TRP A 88 2.82 9.95 5.89
C TRP A 88 2.77 10.33 4.40
N LYS A 89 3.92 10.24 3.73
CA LYS A 89 4.11 10.48 2.30
C LYS A 89 4.32 9.21 1.51
N GLU A 90 4.86 8.18 2.16
CA GLU A 90 5.05 6.87 1.55
C GLU A 90 4.53 5.77 2.48
N PHE A 91 3.88 4.78 1.89
CA PHE A 91 3.44 3.57 2.57
C PHE A 91 3.96 2.35 1.81
N ILE A 92 4.70 1.48 2.50
CA ILE A 92 5.21 0.22 1.97
C ILE A 92 4.44 -0.92 2.61
N LEU A 93 3.87 -1.77 1.76
CA LEU A 93 3.21 -3.01 2.14
C LEU A 93 3.95 -4.17 1.49
N SER A 94 4.38 -5.14 2.29
CA SER A 94 5.03 -6.35 1.77
C SER A 94 4.46 -7.61 2.41
N LEU A 95 4.56 -8.72 1.67
CA LEU A 95 4.25 -10.06 2.12
C LEU A 95 5.52 -10.90 1.93
N ASP A 96 6.07 -11.44 3.01
CA ASP A 96 7.29 -12.25 2.95
C ASP A 96 7.02 -13.70 2.51
N GLU A 97 8.10 -14.46 2.30
CA GLU A 97 8.07 -15.89 1.92
C GLU A 97 7.39 -16.81 2.94
N HIS A 98 7.12 -16.32 4.15
CA HIS A 98 6.39 -17.05 5.18
C HIS A 98 4.92 -16.64 5.25
N GLY A 99 4.45 -15.80 4.32
CA GLY A 99 3.08 -15.28 4.29
C GLY A 99 2.80 -14.26 5.40
N LYS A 100 3.84 -13.65 5.98
CA LYS A 100 3.68 -12.60 6.99
C LYS A 100 3.74 -11.23 6.33
N ALA A 101 2.73 -10.42 6.61
CA ALA A 101 2.63 -9.05 6.14
C ALA A 101 3.49 -8.10 6.97
N HIS A 102 4.12 -7.13 6.31
CA HIS A 102 4.86 -6.05 6.94
C HIS A 102 4.39 -4.71 6.37
N THR A 103 4.39 -3.69 7.23
CA THR A 103 3.98 -2.34 6.87
C THR A 103 5.01 -1.33 7.35
N LYS A 104 5.36 -0.37 6.50
CA LYS A 104 6.21 0.76 6.86
C LYS A 104 5.58 2.06 6.36
N PHE A 105 5.54 3.06 7.22
CA PHE A 105 5.08 4.41 6.88
C PHE A 105 6.28 5.36 6.94
N ILE A 106 6.48 6.14 5.89
CA ILE A 106 7.54 7.15 5.81
C ILE A 106 6.89 8.52 5.89
N TYR A 107 7.40 9.33 6.81
CA TYR A 107 6.99 10.69 7.06
C TYR A 107 8.11 11.62 6.59
N ASP A 108 7.79 12.88 6.28
CA ASP A 108 8.82 13.88 6.02
C ASP A 108 9.73 13.98 7.26
N GLU A 109 11.06 13.95 7.05
CA GLU A 109 12.00 14.37 8.10
C GLU A 109 11.92 15.90 8.20
N ASN A 110 11.60 16.40 9.40
CA ASN A 110 11.67 17.82 9.73
C ASN A 110 13.11 18.32 9.80
#